data_AF-A0A9E4ZAM6-F1
#
_entry.id   AF-A0A9E4ZAM6-F1
#
_cell.length_a   1.000
_cell.length_b   1.000
_cell.length_c   1.000
_cell.angle_alpha   90.00
_cell.angle_beta   90.00
_cell.angle_gamma   90.00
#
_symmetry.space_group_name_H-M   'P 1'
#
loop_
_entity.id
_entity.type
_entity.pdbx_description
1 polymer ?
#
loop_
_entity_poly.entity_id
_entity_poly.type
_entity_poly.pdbx_seq_one_letter_code
_entity_poly.pdbx_strand_id
1 'polypeptide(L)' 'GLVKMHRQGLDLHDKRVVCVCTGNGLKDPDLAVSSAGGQAVEVDATIEALEAATLGIGE' A
#
# COMPACT_ATOMS: atom_id res chain seq x y z
N GLY A 1 -5.96 10.50 11.93
CA GLY A 1 -6.75 11.62 12.48
C GLY A 1 -8.14 11.68 11.87
N LEU A 2 -8.24 12.10 10.60
CA LEU A 2 -9.50 12.30 9.88
C LEU A 2 -10.47 11.11 9.98
N VAL A 3 -10.01 9.90 9.65
CA VAL A 3 -10.84 8.67 9.71
C VAL A 3 -11.41 8.42 11.10
N LYS A 4 -10.61 8.64 12.17
CA LYS A 4 -11.06 8.49 13.55
C LYS A 4 -12.17 9.50 13.88
N MET A 5 -11.98 10.76 13.51
CA MET A 5 -12.96 11.83 13.79
C MET A 5 -14.27 11.59 13.04
N HIS A 6 -14.21 11.17 11.79
CA HIS A 6 -15.40 10.81 11.03
C HIS A 6 -16.18 9.66 11.68
N ARG A 7 -15.48 8.59 12.11
CA ARG A 7 -16.09 7.50 12.89
C ARG A 7 -16.70 7.95 14.22
N GLN A 8 -16.23 9.07 14.77
CA GLN A 8 -16.75 9.67 16.01
C GLN A 8 -17.90 10.67 15.76
N GLY A 9 -18.41 10.76 14.52
CA GLY A 9 -19.55 11.61 14.19
C GLY A 9 -19.18 13.00 13.69
N LEU A 10 -17.90 13.26 13.36
CA LEU A 10 -17.55 14.47 12.63
C LEU A 10 -18.20 14.43 11.23
N ASP A 11 -19.16 15.33 11.01
CA ASP A 11 -19.78 15.53 9.72
C ASP A 11 -18.88 16.35 8.78
N LEU A 12 -18.59 15.76 7.63
CA LEU A 12 -17.75 16.32 6.57
C LEU A 12 -18.55 16.63 5.30
N HIS A 13 -19.88 16.48 5.33
CA HIS A 13 -20.75 16.80 4.20
C HIS A 13 -20.56 18.26 3.77
N ASP A 14 -20.44 18.46 2.47
CA ASP A 14 -20.19 19.77 1.83
C ASP A 14 -18.95 20.54 2.33
N LYS A 15 -18.00 19.85 2.98
CA LYS A 15 -16.74 20.47 3.43
C LYS A 15 -15.57 20.07 2.52
N ARG A 16 -14.68 21.02 2.24
CA ARG A 16 -13.36 20.75 1.65
C ARG A 16 -12.35 20.56 2.78
N VAL A 17 -11.75 19.37 2.84
CA VAL A 17 -10.74 19.00 3.84
C VAL A 17 -9.37 18.90 3.19
N VAL A 18 -8.33 19.42 3.84
CA VAL A 18 -6.93 19.32 3.38
C VAL A 18 -6.11 18.59 4.43
N CYS A 19 -5.49 17.47 4.04
CA CYS A 19 -4.50 16.77 4.86
C CYS A 19 -3.10 17.19 4.42
N VAL A 20 -2.33 17.76 5.34
CA VAL A 20 -0.96 18.19 5.06
C VAL A 20 0.02 17.06 5.36
N CYS A 21 0.69 16.56 4.33
CA CYS A 21 1.80 15.63 4.48
C CYS A 21 3.09 16.42 4.74
N THR A 22 3.57 16.42 5.98
CA THR A 22 4.75 17.20 6.40
C THR A 22 6.09 16.57 5.98
N GLY A 23 6.06 15.35 5.43
CA GLY A 23 7.24 14.62 4.96
C GLY A 23 6.95 13.77 3.71
N ASN A 24 8.01 13.32 3.05
CA ASN A 24 7.95 12.39 1.93
C ASN A 24 8.06 10.95 2.47
N GLY A 25 7.39 9.99 1.82
CA GLY A 25 7.43 8.57 2.20
C GLY A 25 8.83 7.92 2.14
N LEU A 26 9.74 8.44 1.31
CA LEU A 26 11.12 7.94 1.19
C LEU A 26 11.99 8.24 2.42
N LYS A 27 11.51 9.03 3.38
CA LYS A 27 12.23 9.33 4.62
C LYS A 27 12.30 8.13 5.58
N ASP A 28 11.41 7.15 5.42
CA ASP A 28 11.35 5.95 6.27
C ASP A 28 11.03 4.71 5.42
N PRO A 29 12.01 4.22 4.62
CA PRO A 29 11.81 3.07 3.76
C PRO A 29 11.62 1.77 4.55
N ASP A 30 12.20 1.66 5.75
CA ASP A 30 12.09 0.47 6.59
C ASP A 30 10.64 0.27 7.08
N LEU A 31 9.98 1.35 7.50
CA LEU A 31 8.56 1.31 7.82
C LEU A 31 7.72 0.95 6.58
N ALA A 32 8.07 1.45 5.40
CA ALA A 32 7.35 1.14 4.17
C ALA A 32 7.45 -0.36 3.81
N VAL A 33 8.62 -0.97 3.92
CA VAL A 33 8.83 -2.40 3.66
C VAL A 33 8.14 -3.27 4.72
N SER A 34 8.28 -2.93 5.99
CA SER A 34 7.71 -3.74 7.10
C SER A 34 6.18 -3.67 7.18
N SER A 35 5.57 -2.58 6.72
CA SER A 35 4.11 -2.41 6.70
C SER A 35 3.46 -2.81 5.37
N ALA A 36 4.26 -3.11 4.34
CA ALA A 36 3.74 -3.56 3.06
C ALA A 36 2.98 -4.89 3.23
N GLY A 37 1.74 -4.93 2.74
CA GLY A 37 0.93 -6.15 2.77
C GLY A 37 1.36 -7.20 1.74
N GLY A 38 2.33 -6.89 0.89
CA GLY A 38 2.89 -7.80 -0.12
C GLY A 38 4.39 -7.92 0.05
N GLN A 39 4.90 -9.14 -0.03
CA GLN A 39 6.33 -9.42 -0.04
C GLN A 39 6.80 -9.69 -1.47
N ALA A 40 8.04 -9.33 -1.76
CA ALA A 40 8.68 -9.76 -3.00
C ALA A 40 8.81 -11.29 -3.00
N VAL A 41 8.41 -11.92 -4.11
CA VAL A 41 8.56 -13.36 -4.31
C VAL A 41 9.77 -13.59 -5.19
N GLU A 42 10.69 -14.44 -4.71
CA GLU A 42 11.85 -14.86 -5.49
C GLU A 42 11.43 -15.94 -6.48
N VAL A 43 11.85 -15.79 -7.74
CA VAL A 43 11.56 -16.72 -8.84
C VAL A 43 12.81 -16.96 -9.66
N ASP A 44 12.89 -18.12 -10.31
CA ASP A 44 14.00 -18.43 -11.21
C ASP A 44 14.04 -17.44 -12.38
N ALA A 45 15.25 -17.18 -12.89
CA ALA A 45 15.49 -16.25 -14.00
C ALA A 45 15.12 -16.86 -15.37
N THR A 46 13.93 -17.43 -15.48
CA THR A 46 13.36 -18.02 -16.70
C THR A 46 11.99 -17.44 -16.99
N ILE A 47 11.60 -17.44 -18.26
CA ILE A 47 10.29 -16.92 -18.66
C ILE A 47 9.17 -17.78 -18.10
N GLU A 48 9.37 -19.09 -18.09
CA GLU A 48 8.40 -20.07 -17.61
C GLU A 48 8.09 -19.88 -16.11
N ALA A 49 9.11 -19.61 -15.28
CA ALA A 49 8.92 -19.36 -13.85
C ALA A 49 8.15 -18.06 -13.58
N LEU A 50 8.41 -17.01 -14.37
CA LEU A 50 7.70 -15.73 -14.28
C LEU A 50 6.23 -15.86 -14.71
N GLU A 51 5.97 -16.60 -15.77
CA GLU A 51 4.62 -16.87 -16.27
C GLU A 51 3.78 -17.62 -15.24
N ALA A 52 4.33 -18.69 -14.64
CA ALA A 52 3.64 -19.44 -13.59
C ALA A 52 3.29 -18.54 -12.38
N ALA A 53 4.22 -17.68 -11.95
CA ALA A 53 4.05 -16.80 -10.79
C ALA A 53 3.05 -15.65 -11.00
N THR A 54 2.80 -15.23 -12.25
CA THR A 54 2.01 -14.02 -12.55
C THR A 54 0.69 -14.27 -13.27
N LEU A 55 0.61 -15.32 -14.09
CA LEU A 55 -0.53 -15.62 -14.95
C LEU A 55 -1.42 -16.74 -14.37
N GLY A 56 -1.03 -17.36 -13.25
CA GLY A 56 -1.78 -18.47 -12.64
C GLY A 56 -1.79 -19.75 -13.50
N ILE A 57 -0.86 -19.86 -14.45
CA ILE A 57 -0.60 -21.06 -15.26
C ILE A 57 0.47 -21.89 -14.55
N GLY A 58 0.03 -22.57 -13.50
CA GLY A 58 0.78 -23.56 -12.74
C GLY A 58 -0.22 -24.35 -11.92
N GLU A 59 -0.15 -25.68 -12.03
CA GLU A 59 -1.06 -26.69 -11.47
C GLU A 59 -1.49 -26.46 -10.00
#